data_AF-A0A7Z2GDT1-F1
#
_entry.id   AF-A0A7Z2GDT1-F1
#
_cell.length_a   1.000
_cell.length_b   1.000
_cell.length_c   1.000
_cell.angle_alpha   90.00
_cell.angle_beta   90.00
_cell.angle_gamma   90.00
#
_symmetry.space_group_name_H-M   'P 1'
#
loop_
_entity.id
_entity.type
_entity.pdbx_description
1 polymer ?
#
loop_
_entity_poly.entity_id
_entity_poly.type
_entity_poly.pdbx_seq_one_letter_code
_entity_poly.pdbx_strand_id
1 'polypeptide(L)'
;MKNLIATATLSAALVAGLCVSPLALAETARPVTAVSPATMTCSDFLAVDDAYKPALVYWVSGVDKLGVSETVTTVVDVATPVAAVVGECQKAPHASLANKVHELYKGGRLALFQHS
;
A
#
# COMPACT_ATOMS: atom_id res chain seq x y z
N MET A 1 -0.47 -61.70 11.88
CA MET A 1 -1.49 -62.65 12.40
C MET A 1 -1.74 -62.32 13.86
N LYS A 2 -3.01 -62.04 14.20
CA LYS A 2 -3.60 -62.05 15.56
C LYS A 2 -2.98 -61.05 16.56
N ASN A 3 -3.62 -59.97 17.00
CA ASN A 3 -4.87 -59.83 17.78
C ASN A 3 -4.65 -58.48 18.55
N LEU A 4 -5.58 -57.70 19.07
CA LEU A 4 -6.99 -57.88 19.40
C LEU A 4 -7.55 -56.46 19.59
N ILE A 5 -8.79 -56.28 19.16
CA ILE A 5 -9.62 -55.11 19.39
C ILE A 5 -10.08 -55.08 20.86
N ALA A 6 -10.35 -53.86 21.34
CA ALA A 6 -11.20 -53.50 22.48
C ALA A 6 -10.65 -53.72 23.91
N THR A 7 -10.26 -52.60 24.52
CA THR A 7 -10.83 -52.23 25.83
C THR A 7 -11.35 -50.81 25.74
N ALA A 8 -12.67 -50.69 25.80
CA ALA A 8 -13.42 -49.46 25.79
C ALA A 8 -13.23 -48.72 27.13
N THR A 9 -12.66 -47.52 27.09
CA THR A 9 -12.85 -46.54 28.16
C THR A 9 -13.91 -45.55 27.68
N LEU A 10 -15.13 -45.75 28.19
CA LEU A 10 -16.20 -44.77 28.13
C LEU A 10 -15.71 -43.46 28.76
N SER A 11 -15.58 -42.42 27.94
CA SER A 11 -15.66 -41.05 28.41
C SER A 11 -16.48 -40.30 27.38
N ALA A 12 -17.79 -40.35 27.58
CA ALA A 12 -18.72 -39.44 26.95
C ALA A 12 -18.46 -38.05 27.52
N ALA A 13 -18.03 -37.10 26.68
CA ALA A 13 -18.65 -35.78 26.60
C ALA A 13 -17.92 -34.88 25.59
N LEU A 14 -18.74 -34.27 24.74
CA LEU A 14 -18.56 -32.96 24.09
C LEU A 14 -17.62 -32.88 22.88
N VAL A 15 -18.25 -33.11 21.73
CA VAL A 15 -18.01 -32.39 20.47
C VAL A 15 -17.82 -30.88 20.77
N ALA A 16 -16.61 -30.38 20.64
CA ALA A 16 -16.32 -28.97 20.45
C ALA A 16 -15.59 -28.83 19.12
N GLY A 17 -16.32 -28.33 18.12
CA GLY A 17 -15.88 -28.26 16.75
C GLY A 17 -14.58 -27.47 16.59
N LEU A 18 -13.69 -28.04 15.78
CA LEU A 18 -12.77 -27.27 14.97
C LEU A 18 -13.59 -26.22 14.21
N CYS A 19 -13.18 -24.95 14.33
CA CYS A 19 -13.48 -23.78 13.49
C CYS A 19 -13.86 -22.56 14.34
N VAL A 20 -12.86 -21.87 14.89
CA VAL A 20 -12.98 -20.42 15.06
C VAL A 20 -11.71 -19.81 14.47
N SER A 21 -11.86 -19.31 13.26
CA SER A 21 -10.86 -18.66 12.43
C SER A 21 -10.06 -17.61 13.23
N PRO A 22 -8.78 -17.35 12.91
CA PRO A 22 -8.20 -16.09 13.33
C PRO A 22 -9.09 -15.00 12.74
N LEU A 23 -9.66 -14.16 13.60
CA LEU A 23 -10.15 -12.86 13.23
C LEU A 23 -8.96 -12.11 12.65
N ALA A 24 -8.69 -12.32 11.36
CA ALA A 24 -8.02 -11.35 10.55
C ALA A 24 -8.82 -10.07 10.77
N LEU A 25 -8.18 -9.06 11.35
CA LEU A 25 -8.64 -7.69 11.19
C LEU A 25 -8.73 -7.48 9.68
N ALA A 26 -9.90 -7.73 9.12
CA ALA A 26 -10.34 -7.05 7.93
C ALA A 26 -10.44 -5.60 8.37
N GLU A 27 -9.30 -4.91 8.38
CA GLU A 27 -9.24 -3.47 8.28
C GLU A 27 -10.21 -3.16 7.14
N THR A 28 -11.36 -2.60 7.50
CA THR A 28 -12.40 -2.27 6.55
C THR A 28 -11.72 -1.43 5.50
N ALA A 29 -11.45 -2.02 4.33
CA ALA A 29 -10.75 -1.35 3.25
C ALA A 29 -11.53 -0.07 3.00
N ARG A 30 -10.99 1.06 3.49
CA ARG A 30 -11.66 2.34 3.34
C ARG A 30 -11.83 2.48 1.84
N PRO A 31 -13.05 2.70 1.35
CA PRO A 31 -13.25 2.80 -0.08
C PRO A 31 -12.29 3.90 -0.56
N VAL A 32 -11.37 3.53 -1.47
CA VAL A 32 -10.29 4.40 -1.98
C VAL A 32 -10.87 5.70 -2.56
N THR A 33 -12.18 5.70 -2.87
CA THR A 33 -12.97 6.86 -3.27
C THR A 33 -13.10 7.96 -2.19
N ALA A 34 -12.72 7.72 -0.93
CA ALA A 34 -12.86 8.68 0.18
C ALA A 34 -11.54 9.12 0.81
N VAL A 35 -10.40 8.91 0.16
CA VAL A 35 -9.10 9.36 0.66
C VAL A 35 -8.54 10.43 -0.27
N SER A 36 -8.58 11.69 0.18
CA SER A 36 -7.88 12.78 -0.52
C SER A 36 -6.39 12.45 -0.61
N PRO A 37 -5.75 12.54 -1.77
CA PRO A 37 -4.31 12.28 -1.89
C PRO A 37 -3.46 13.20 -1.00
N ALA A 38 -4.00 14.38 -0.65
CA ALA A 38 -3.36 15.31 0.30
C ALA A 38 -3.24 14.74 1.72
N THR A 39 -4.15 13.86 2.13
CA THR A 39 -4.23 13.34 3.49
C THR A 39 -3.96 11.85 3.58
N MET A 40 -3.59 11.19 2.47
CA MET A 40 -3.42 9.75 2.44
C MET A 40 -2.08 9.31 3.03
N THR A 41 -2.11 8.17 3.71
CA THR A 41 -0.90 7.49 4.18
C THR A 41 -0.24 6.68 3.07
N CYS A 42 1.00 6.27 3.31
CA CYS A 42 1.69 5.32 2.43
C CYS A 42 0.96 3.97 2.33
N SER A 43 0.32 3.49 3.40
CA SER A 43 -0.51 2.28 3.33
C SER A 43 -1.74 2.46 2.44
N ASP A 44 -2.41 3.61 2.51
CA ASP A 44 -3.54 3.93 1.62
C ASP A 44 -3.09 3.96 0.15
N PHE A 45 -1.92 4.56 -0.12
CA PHE A 45 -1.32 4.59 -1.45
C PHE A 45 -0.96 3.20 -1.97
N LEU A 46 -0.39 2.34 -1.12
CA LEU A 46 -0.01 0.98 -1.51
C LEU A 46 -1.22 0.10 -1.86
N ALA A 47 -2.37 0.36 -1.23
CA ALA A 47 -3.62 -0.34 -1.46
C ALA A 47 -4.36 0.12 -2.74
N VAL A 48 -3.94 1.24 -3.35
CA VAL A 48 -4.47 1.68 -4.65
C VAL A 48 -3.99 0.73 -5.74
N ASP A 49 -4.83 0.50 -6.75
CA ASP A 49 -4.44 -0.26 -7.94
C ASP A 49 -3.24 0.39 -8.65
N ASP A 50 -2.29 -0.42 -9.11
CA ASP A 50 -1.04 0.04 -9.70
C ASP A 50 -1.26 0.99 -10.88
N ALA A 51 -2.37 0.86 -11.63
CA ALA A 51 -2.71 1.73 -12.74
C ALA A 51 -3.01 3.19 -12.31
N TYR A 52 -3.43 3.41 -11.06
CA TYR A 52 -3.77 4.74 -10.54
C TYR A 52 -2.66 5.40 -9.72
N LYS A 53 -1.64 4.64 -9.29
CA LYS A 53 -0.50 5.17 -8.52
C LYS A 53 0.25 6.32 -9.23
N PRO A 54 0.51 6.26 -10.55
CA PRO A 54 1.14 7.37 -11.26
C PRO A 54 0.34 8.68 -11.17
N ALA A 55 -0.98 8.61 -11.28
CA ALA A 55 -1.85 9.78 -11.22
C ALA A 55 -1.80 10.44 -9.84
N LEU A 56 -1.74 9.64 -8.76
CA LEU A 56 -1.64 10.15 -7.38
C LEU A 56 -0.29 10.85 -7.14
N VAL A 57 0.81 10.24 -7.59
CA VAL A 57 2.15 10.84 -7.47
C VAL A 57 2.22 12.16 -8.25
N TYR A 58 1.71 12.18 -9.49
CA TYR A 58 1.65 13.39 -10.30
C TYR A 58 0.79 14.49 -9.67
N TRP A 59 -0.38 14.12 -9.12
CA TRP A 59 -1.26 15.07 -8.44
C TRP A 59 -0.57 15.73 -7.25
N VAL A 60 0.07 14.93 -6.37
CA VAL A 60 0.80 15.44 -5.20
C VAL A 60 1.89 16.41 -5.64
N SER A 61 2.67 16.05 -6.65
CA SER A 61 3.73 16.92 -7.16
C SER A 61 3.20 18.20 -7.82
N GLY A 62 2.05 18.13 -8.50
CA GLY A 62 1.40 19.29 -9.11
C GLY A 62 0.81 20.28 -8.09
N VAL A 63 0.14 19.78 -7.04
CA VAL A 63 -0.44 20.63 -5.97
C VAL A 63 0.64 21.39 -5.22
N ASP A 64 1.75 20.73 -4.90
CA ASP A 64 2.89 21.35 -4.22
C ASP A 64 3.81 22.14 -5.17
N LYS A 65 3.45 22.25 -6.45
CA LYS A 65 4.22 22.91 -7.52
C LYS A 65 5.68 22.44 -7.59
N LEU A 66 5.94 21.17 -7.27
CA LEU A 66 7.27 20.59 -7.28
C LEU A 66 7.74 20.48 -8.73
N GLY A 67 8.70 21.31 -9.15
CA GLY A 67 9.28 21.27 -10.49
C GLY A 67 8.37 21.84 -11.59
N VAL A 68 7.34 22.61 -11.23
CA VAL A 68 6.47 23.28 -12.20
C VAL A 68 7.03 24.68 -12.52
N SER A 69 7.39 24.90 -13.79
CA SER A 69 7.78 26.19 -14.38
C SER A 69 6.97 26.40 -15.68
N GLU A 70 6.92 27.63 -16.21
CA GLU A 70 6.18 27.93 -17.46
C GLU A 70 6.70 27.15 -18.68
N THR A 71 7.91 26.59 -18.61
CA THR A 71 8.58 25.84 -19.68
C THR A 71 8.93 24.41 -19.25
N VAL A 72 7.94 23.60 -18.89
CA VAL A 72 8.17 22.21 -18.49
C VAL A 72 7.75 21.23 -19.58
N THR A 73 8.66 20.32 -19.92
CA THR A 73 8.34 19.12 -20.71
C THR A 73 8.18 17.95 -19.74
N THR A 74 7.03 17.27 -19.78
CA THR A 74 6.81 16.07 -18.98
C THR A 74 7.77 14.96 -19.42
N VAL A 75 8.43 14.29 -18.48
CA VAL A 75 9.24 13.11 -18.81
C VAL A 75 8.36 11.95 -19.24
N VAL A 76 8.81 11.25 -20.27
CA VAL A 76 8.13 10.07 -20.85
C VAL A 76 8.17 8.87 -19.89
N ASP A 77 9.15 8.83 -18.97
CA ASP A 77 9.25 7.77 -17.96
C ASP A 77 8.61 8.17 -16.62
N VAL A 78 7.37 7.73 -16.43
CA VAL A 78 6.61 7.87 -15.17
C VAL A 78 6.78 6.64 -14.28
N ALA A 79 7.31 5.53 -14.80
CA ALA A 79 7.37 4.26 -14.08
C ALA A 79 8.44 4.25 -12.99
N THR A 80 9.64 4.76 -13.29
CA THR A 80 10.76 4.81 -12.34
C THR A 80 10.48 5.71 -11.11
N PRO A 81 9.94 6.93 -11.27
CA PRO A 81 9.59 7.78 -10.13
C PRO A 81 8.50 7.16 -9.24
N VAL A 82 7.51 6.49 -9.83
CA VAL A 82 6.42 5.85 -9.06
C VAL A 82 6.93 4.64 -8.28
N ALA A 83 7.81 3.83 -8.87
CA ALA A 83 8.43 2.70 -8.20
C ALA A 83 9.27 3.14 -6.98
N ALA A 84 9.97 4.27 -7.06
CA ALA A 84 10.70 4.83 -5.93
C ALA A 84 9.78 5.22 -4.77
N VAL A 85 8.62 5.85 -5.06
CA VAL A 85 7.61 6.17 -4.04
C VAL A 85 7.05 4.90 -3.41
N VAL A 86 6.72 3.89 -4.21
CA VAL A 86 6.23 2.59 -3.72
C VAL A 86 7.25 1.95 -2.77
N GLY A 87 8.52 1.88 -3.18
CA GLY A 87 9.58 1.26 -2.36
C GLY A 87 9.81 1.98 -1.03
N GLU A 88 9.71 3.32 -1.00
CA GLU A 88 9.81 4.05 0.26
C GLU A 88 8.55 3.94 1.13
N CYS A 89 7.37 3.90 0.51
CA CYS A 89 6.12 3.69 1.25
C CYS A 89 6.02 2.31 1.88
N GLN A 90 6.62 1.27 1.26
CA GLN A 90 6.74 -0.05 1.88
C GLN A 90 7.58 -0.03 3.17
N LYS A 91 8.60 0.84 3.25
CA LYS A 91 9.45 1.00 4.44
C LYS A 91 8.78 1.81 5.55
N ALA A 92 7.84 2.69 5.19
CA ALA A 92 7.20 3.62 6.10
C ALA A 92 5.69 3.73 5.84
N PRO A 93 4.90 2.67 6.08
CA PRO A 93 3.49 2.61 5.70
C PRO A 93 2.62 3.68 6.39
N HIS A 94 3.00 4.12 7.59
CA HIS A 94 2.26 5.15 8.34
C HIS A 94 2.66 6.59 7.99
N ALA A 95 3.65 6.79 7.12
CA ALA A 95 4.04 8.13 6.69
C ALA A 95 2.98 8.75 5.78
N SER A 96 2.92 10.08 5.74
CA SER A 96 2.14 10.81 4.73
C SER A 96 2.75 10.60 3.35
N LEU A 97 1.91 10.31 2.36
CA LEU A 97 2.33 10.21 0.96
C LEU A 97 2.95 11.53 0.47
N ALA A 98 2.30 12.66 0.75
CA ALA A 98 2.75 13.99 0.32
C ALA A 98 4.16 14.31 0.82
N ASN A 99 4.41 14.08 2.12
CA ASN A 99 5.73 14.26 2.70
C ASN A 99 6.76 13.37 2.02
N LYS A 100 6.42 12.11 1.72
CA LYS A 100 7.36 11.18 1.09
C LYS A 100 7.72 11.58 -0.34
N VAL A 101 6.73 11.97 -1.14
CA VAL A 101 6.92 12.49 -2.50
C VAL A 101 7.80 13.74 -2.47
N HIS A 102 7.55 14.66 -1.53
CA HIS A 102 8.34 15.89 -1.37
C HIS A 102 9.80 15.60 -0.96
N GLU A 103 10.03 14.68 -0.02
CA GLU A 103 11.38 14.24 0.37
C GLU A 103 12.14 13.62 -0.80
N LEU A 104 11.47 12.78 -1.60
CA LEU A 104 12.07 12.17 -2.78
C LEU A 104 12.41 13.20 -3.85
N TYR A 105 11.53 14.18 -4.08
CA TYR A 105 11.78 15.30 -4.99
C TYR A 105 12.98 16.15 -4.53
N LYS A 106 13.01 16.58 -3.26
CA LYS A 106 14.13 17.34 -2.69
C LYS A 106 15.46 16.59 -2.73
N GLY A 107 15.41 15.26 -2.60
CA GLY A 107 16.58 14.40 -2.72
C GLY A 107 17.03 14.10 -4.16
N GLY A 108 16.37 14.67 -5.18
CA GLY A 108 16.67 14.40 -6.59
C GLY A 108 16.32 12.98 -7.04
N ARG A 109 15.55 12.23 -6.23
CA ARG A 109 15.15 10.84 -6.48
C ARG A 109 13.78 10.72 -7.15
N LEU A 110 13.13 11.85 -7.41
CA LEU A 110 11.85 11.96 -8.10
C LEU A 110 11.99 12.92 -9.29
N ALA A 111 12.43 12.41 -10.43
CA ALA A 111 12.51 13.19 -11.67
C ALA A 111 11.16 13.13 -12.39
N LEU A 112 10.22 14.02 -12.05
CA LEU A 112 8.91 14.12 -12.72
C LEU A 112 8.87 15.17 -13.84
N PHE A 113 9.84 16.07 -13.85
CA PHE A 113 9.87 17.22 -14.75
C PHE A 113 11.32 17.46 -15.21
N GLN A 114 11.52 17.64 -16.52
CA GLN A 114 12.78 18.11 -17.07
C GLN A 114 12.69 19.62 -17.27
N HIS A 115 13.74 20.32 -16.85
CA HIS A 115 13.90 21.76 -17.06
C HIS A 115 14.90 21.96 -18.20
N SER A 116 14.47 22.65 -19.26
CA SER A 116 15.32 23.08 -20.38
C SER A 116 16.09 24.36 -20.04
#